data_AF-A0A5P2CUR6-F1
#
_entry.id   AF-A0A5P2CUR6-F1
#
_cell.length_a   1.000
_cell.length_b   1.000
_cell.length_c   1.000
_cell.angle_alpha   90.00
_cell.angle_beta   90.00
_cell.angle_gamma   90.00
#
_symmetry.space_group_name_H-M   'P 1'
#
loop_
_entity.id
_entity.type
_entity.pdbx_description
1 polymer ?
#
loop_
_entity_poly.entity_id
_entity_poly.type
_entity_poly.pdbx_seq_one_letter_code
_entity_poly.pdbx_strand_id
1 'polypeptide(L)'
;MRALRRRIAPAGALLAVLTGLTSGPPAAAAPVALKQTYTCVFPLMEEDPLTVEITADLPAKVKVGERIPAFRGVSVSKVSKAAATALRTVGGATLEGTATADITVRTPEGPLDIGLDNTIPKTPLPDPPADFEVTATGQAPTLTFRQPGSVKIDVNSLLLTMTPRDAAGARTGLDTFETECTLDPADQNKTLHTIQVEPGSAEPVPLSFGIKGSSFIKAGNGSAPLLGGIDTRYDPDKGTFDADLRLDPTTGRLTLFGFLPATADIAFEQTARTTGTLDTAGRLKAHSEMYVKLTGVSTFGLPIGGGPHCRTVQPAAVDLVGEGRFEPYKGGRLKGTYTLPGLKDCGGLNDMISAFTAGPGNTMDMDLTYRK
;
A
#
# COMPACT_ATOMS: atom_id res chain seq x y z
N MET A 1 -45.07 45.01 45.56
CA MET A 1 -44.23 45.69 44.54
C MET A 1 -43.27 44.66 43.93
N ARG A 2 -43.26 44.56 42.59
CA ARG A 2 -42.20 44.09 41.66
C ARG A 2 -41.32 42.90 42.11
N ALA A 3 -41.56 41.68 41.60
CA ALA A 3 -41.11 41.15 40.31
C ALA A 3 -39.64 40.66 40.30
N LEU A 4 -39.43 39.34 40.13
CA LEU A 4 -38.75 38.76 38.96
C LEU A 4 -38.72 37.21 39.07
N ARG A 5 -39.49 36.52 38.22
CA ARG A 5 -39.32 35.10 37.93
C ARG A 5 -38.12 34.95 36.99
N ARG A 6 -37.03 34.34 37.45
CA ARG A 6 -35.93 33.87 36.56
C ARG A 6 -36.29 32.46 36.05
N ARG A 7 -36.52 32.35 34.74
CA ARG A 7 -36.59 31.08 34.01
C ARG A 7 -35.16 30.55 33.85
N ILE A 8 -34.92 29.34 34.32
CA ILE A 8 -33.67 28.59 34.06
C ILE A 8 -33.92 27.77 32.80
N ALA A 9 -33.14 28.02 31.76
CA ALA A 9 -33.05 27.16 30.57
C ALA A 9 -31.82 26.25 30.72
N PRO A 10 -31.91 24.94 30.49
CA PRO A 10 -30.73 24.08 30.46
C PRO A 10 -30.04 24.23 29.09
N ALA A 11 -28.81 24.75 29.09
CA ALA A 11 -27.92 24.68 27.94
C ALA A 11 -27.38 23.25 27.84
N GLY A 12 -27.92 22.46 26.89
CA GLY A 12 -27.37 21.15 26.54
C GLY A 12 -26.02 21.33 25.86
N ALA A 13 -24.96 20.84 26.50
CA ALA A 13 -23.63 20.77 25.91
C ALA A 13 -23.62 19.64 24.86
N LEU A 14 -23.59 20.00 23.58
CA LEU A 14 -23.23 19.09 22.49
C LEU A 14 -21.73 18.83 22.56
N LEU A 15 -21.34 17.64 23.02
CA LEU A 15 -19.99 17.10 22.79
C LEU A 15 -19.87 16.75 21.30
N ALA A 16 -19.24 17.64 20.53
CA ALA A 16 -18.73 17.30 19.21
C ALA A 16 -17.47 16.43 19.39
N VAL A 17 -17.61 15.11 19.18
CA VAL A 17 -16.47 14.20 19.07
C VAL A 17 -15.81 14.46 17.72
N LEU A 18 -14.80 15.34 17.71
CA LEU A 18 -13.84 15.44 16.63
C LEU A 18 -12.94 14.20 16.69
N THR A 19 -13.27 13.15 15.92
CA THR A 19 -12.33 12.08 15.60
C THR A 19 -11.25 12.69 14.71
N GLY A 20 -10.16 13.13 15.34
CA GLY A 20 -8.97 13.57 14.64
C GLY A 20 -8.43 12.43 13.79
N LEU A 21 -8.30 12.67 12.48
CA LEU A 21 -7.39 11.93 11.63
C LEU A 21 -5.99 12.16 12.18
N THR A 22 -5.47 11.22 12.98
CA THR A 22 -4.04 11.20 13.30
C THR A 22 -3.33 10.69 12.05
N SER A 23 -3.00 11.60 11.14
CA SER A 23 -1.92 11.36 10.19
C SER A 23 -0.70 10.96 11.02
N GLY A 24 -0.29 9.69 10.93
CA GLY A 24 0.92 9.22 11.60
C GLY A 24 2.08 10.15 11.23
N PRO A 25 3.03 10.40 12.15
CA PRO A 25 4.17 11.24 11.84
C PRO A 25 4.89 10.68 10.59
N PRO A 26 5.34 11.56 9.68
CA PRO A 26 6.12 11.12 8.53
C PRO A 26 7.27 10.24 9.00
N ALA A 27 7.63 9.23 8.21
CA ALA A 27 8.77 8.38 8.53
C ALA A 27 9.98 9.27 8.82
N ALA A 28 10.45 9.26 10.07
CA ALA A 28 11.50 10.17 10.51
C ALA A 28 12.79 9.82 9.75
N ALA A 29 13.31 10.79 9.00
CA ALA A 29 14.64 10.67 8.40
C ALA A 29 15.68 10.58 9.52
N ALA A 30 16.60 9.63 9.39
CA ALA A 30 17.70 9.45 10.33
C ALA A 30 19.04 9.69 9.61
N PRO A 31 20.06 10.18 10.32
CA PRO A 31 21.37 10.36 9.74
C PRO A 31 21.97 9.01 9.35
N VAL A 32 22.43 8.91 8.11
CA VAL A 32 23.15 7.76 7.56
C VAL A 32 24.54 8.19 7.13
N ALA A 33 25.49 7.26 7.14
CA ALA A 33 26.87 7.54 6.79
C ALA A 33 27.48 6.40 5.96
N LEU A 34 28.29 6.78 4.98
CA LEU A 34 29.07 5.87 4.15
C LEU A 34 30.50 6.42 4.03
N LYS A 35 31.48 5.60 4.35
CA LYS A 35 32.89 5.93 4.15
C LYS A 35 33.43 5.12 2.98
N GLN A 36 34.01 5.81 2.01
CA GLN A 36 34.60 5.22 0.81
C GLN A 36 36.01 5.76 0.56
N THR A 37 36.81 4.97 -0.12
CA THR A 37 38.14 5.34 -0.60
C THR A 37 38.15 5.31 -2.12
N TYR A 38 38.71 6.34 -2.73
CA TYR A 38 38.84 6.48 -4.16
C TYR A 38 40.30 6.66 -4.55
N THR A 39 40.61 6.27 -5.78
CA THR A 39 41.85 6.66 -6.46
C THR A 39 41.47 7.66 -7.55
N CYS A 40 42.04 8.86 -7.45
CA CYS A 40 41.77 9.98 -8.37
C CYS A 40 42.98 10.25 -9.25
N VAL A 41 42.75 10.49 -10.54
CA VAL A 41 43.83 10.79 -11.51
C VAL A 41 44.00 12.30 -11.64
N PHE A 42 45.08 12.84 -11.09
CA PHE A 42 45.36 14.28 -11.11
C PHE A 42 46.34 14.64 -12.24
N PRO A 43 46.13 15.77 -12.95
CA PRO A 43 46.99 16.16 -14.09
C PRO A 43 48.48 16.30 -13.79
N LEU A 44 48.87 16.54 -12.52
CA LEU A 44 50.26 16.82 -12.12
C LEU A 44 50.89 15.76 -11.20
N MET A 45 50.10 14.86 -10.62
CA MET A 45 50.54 13.98 -9.53
C MET A 45 50.26 12.49 -9.77
N GLU A 46 49.85 12.11 -10.99
CA GLU A 46 49.40 10.74 -11.30
C GLU A 46 48.19 10.35 -10.41
N GLU A 47 48.23 9.22 -9.72
CA GLU A 47 47.15 8.70 -8.87
C GLU A 47 47.37 9.07 -7.39
N ASP A 48 46.38 9.70 -6.74
CA ASP A 48 46.40 9.98 -5.28
C ASP A 48 45.11 9.44 -4.61
N PRO A 49 45.22 8.74 -3.47
CA PRO A 49 44.06 8.23 -2.76
C PRO A 49 43.27 9.34 -2.05
N LEU A 50 41.96 9.26 -2.14
CA LEU A 50 41.01 10.18 -1.51
C LEU A 50 40.02 9.39 -0.64
N THR A 51 40.02 9.66 0.68
CA THR A 51 39.00 9.10 1.57
C THR A 51 37.85 10.09 1.71
N VAL A 52 36.62 9.64 1.47
CA VAL A 52 35.41 10.45 1.54
C VAL A 52 34.43 9.85 2.54
N GLU A 53 33.93 10.66 3.46
CA GLU A 53 32.82 10.33 4.34
C GLU A 53 31.57 11.08 3.88
N ILE A 54 30.55 10.33 3.49
CA ILE A 54 29.29 10.81 2.94
C ILE A 54 28.20 10.65 3.99
N THR A 55 27.45 11.71 4.23
CA THR A 55 26.32 11.71 5.17
C THR A 55 25.07 12.31 4.54
N ALA A 56 23.91 11.78 4.91
CA ALA A 56 22.61 12.27 4.50
C ALA A 56 21.54 11.91 5.53
N ASP A 57 20.43 12.63 5.55
CA ASP A 57 19.26 12.26 6.34
C ASP A 57 18.26 11.51 5.46
N LEU A 58 18.09 10.21 5.71
CA LEU A 58 17.24 9.35 4.90
C LEU A 58 16.31 8.49 5.77
N PRO A 59 15.06 8.27 5.35
CA PRO A 59 14.15 7.39 6.07
C PRO A 59 14.55 5.92 5.86
N ALA A 60 14.39 5.09 6.88
CA ALA A 60 14.59 3.64 6.73
C ALA A 60 13.41 2.96 6.01
N LYS A 61 12.23 3.58 6.04
CA LYS A 61 10.97 3.04 5.53
C LYS A 61 10.12 4.14 4.91
N VAL A 62 9.43 3.83 3.82
CA VAL A 62 8.44 4.72 3.18
C VAL A 62 7.30 3.90 2.62
N LYS A 63 6.11 4.48 2.44
CA LYS A 63 5.01 3.81 1.75
C LYS A 63 5.06 4.05 0.24
N VAL A 64 4.50 3.12 -0.54
CA VAL A 64 4.24 3.37 -1.98
C VAL A 64 3.47 4.68 -2.15
N GLY A 65 3.93 5.53 -3.06
CA GLY A 65 3.34 6.85 -3.32
C GLY A 65 3.72 7.96 -2.33
N GLU A 66 4.42 7.63 -1.24
CA GLU A 66 4.97 8.62 -0.31
C GLU A 66 6.16 9.33 -0.95
N ARG A 67 6.21 10.67 -0.82
CA ARG A 67 7.30 11.49 -1.36
C ARG A 67 8.42 11.58 -0.34
N ILE A 68 9.62 11.17 -0.72
CA ILE A 68 10.86 11.52 0.00
C ILE A 68 11.24 12.93 -0.44
N PRO A 69 11.19 13.94 0.45
CA PRO A 69 11.56 15.30 0.11
C PRO A 69 12.99 15.41 -0.42
N ALA A 70 13.29 16.50 -1.12
CA ALA A 70 14.68 16.84 -1.43
C ALA A 70 15.49 16.89 -0.12
N PHE A 71 16.64 16.21 -0.12
CA PHE A 71 17.48 16.07 1.06
C PHE A 71 18.90 16.54 0.75
N ARG A 72 19.59 17.01 1.78
CA ARG A 72 20.96 17.50 1.67
C ARG A 72 21.93 16.34 1.84
N GLY A 73 22.83 16.18 0.89
CA GLY A 73 24.02 15.35 1.03
C GLY A 73 25.20 16.21 1.48
N VAL A 74 26.01 15.69 2.39
CA VAL A 74 27.27 16.30 2.82
C VAL A 74 28.37 15.26 2.67
N SER A 75 29.43 15.60 1.96
CA SER A 75 30.65 14.79 1.89
C SER A 75 31.84 15.53 2.47
N VAL A 76 32.68 14.82 3.22
CA VAL A 76 33.93 15.31 3.78
C VAL A 76 35.06 14.46 3.22
N SER A 77 35.92 15.09 2.42
CA SER A 77 37.05 14.46 1.75
C SER A 77 38.35 14.79 2.48
N LYS A 78 39.15 13.77 2.80
CA LYS A 78 40.50 13.93 3.37
C LYS A 78 41.53 14.06 2.27
N VAL A 79 42.07 15.25 2.12
CA VAL A 79 43.08 15.58 1.10
C VAL A 79 44.47 15.45 1.71
N SER A 80 45.36 14.76 0.99
CA SER A 80 46.72 14.47 1.43
C SER A 80 47.58 15.73 1.47
N LYS A 81 48.60 15.74 2.34
CA LYS A 81 49.68 16.73 2.34
C LYS A 81 50.37 16.83 0.98
N ALA A 82 50.45 15.72 0.24
CA ALA A 82 51.07 15.68 -1.09
C ALA A 82 50.27 16.53 -2.09
N ALA A 83 48.95 16.32 -2.16
CA ALA A 83 48.04 17.15 -2.95
C ALA A 83 48.06 18.62 -2.51
N ALA A 84 48.06 18.89 -1.19
CA ALA A 84 48.19 20.26 -0.67
C ALA A 84 49.50 20.94 -1.13
N THR A 85 50.60 20.18 -1.15
CA THR A 85 51.92 20.66 -1.60
C THR A 85 51.92 21.00 -3.08
N ALA A 86 51.34 20.16 -3.94
CA ALA A 86 51.26 20.44 -5.36
C ALA A 86 50.38 21.66 -5.67
N LEU A 87 49.22 21.77 -5.03
CA LEU A 87 48.34 22.94 -5.19
C LEU A 87 49.02 24.24 -4.75
N ARG A 88 49.81 24.21 -3.68
CA ARG A 88 50.62 25.35 -3.23
C ARG A 88 51.76 25.67 -4.21
N THR A 89 52.37 24.66 -4.82
CA THR A 89 53.47 24.82 -5.77
C THR A 89 53.04 25.55 -7.05
N VAL A 90 51.80 25.35 -7.48
CA VAL A 90 51.19 26.10 -8.61
C VAL A 90 50.64 27.48 -8.20
N GLY A 91 50.92 27.94 -6.98
CA GLY A 91 50.49 29.25 -6.47
C GLY A 91 49.13 29.27 -5.79
N GLY A 92 48.53 28.12 -5.50
CA GLY A 92 47.24 28.02 -4.82
C GLY A 92 47.28 28.48 -3.37
N ALA A 93 46.30 29.29 -2.97
CA ALA A 93 45.97 29.65 -1.60
C ALA A 93 44.60 29.11 -1.17
N THR A 94 43.66 28.96 -2.11
CA THR A 94 42.34 28.38 -1.85
C THR A 94 41.89 27.46 -2.97
N LEU A 95 40.94 26.58 -2.66
CA LEU A 95 40.35 25.60 -3.58
C LEU A 95 38.82 25.68 -3.52
N GLU A 96 38.18 25.70 -4.68
CA GLU A 96 36.71 25.68 -4.82
C GLU A 96 36.32 24.89 -6.07
N GLY A 97 35.07 24.47 -6.18
CA GLY A 97 34.63 23.70 -7.34
C GLY A 97 33.33 22.94 -7.14
N THR A 98 33.17 21.89 -7.92
CA THR A 98 32.02 20.97 -7.88
C THR A 98 32.53 19.53 -7.84
N ALA A 99 31.92 18.71 -7.00
CA ALA A 99 32.08 17.26 -6.98
C ALA A 99 30.77 16.61 -7.43
N THR A 100 30.76 16.03 -8.63
CA THR A 100 29.60 15.30 -9.16
C THR A 100 29.72 13.83 -8.77
N ALA A 101 28.75 13.34 -8.00
CA ALA A 101 28.66 11.94 -7.61
C ALA A 101 27.78 11.16 -8.59
N ASP A 102 28.27 10.03 -9.08
CA ASP A 102 27.46 9.06 -9.82
C ASP A 102 26.78 8.10 -8.83
N ILE A 103 25.45 8.15 -8.81
CA ILE A 103 24.61 7.42 -7.85
C ILE A 103 23.66 6.52 -8.62
N THR A 104 23.62 5.23 -8.26
CA THR A 104 22.59 4.30 -8.74
C THR A 104 21.60 4.01 -7.62
N VAL A 105 20.35 4.41 -7.81
CA VAL A 105 19.23 4.02 -6.96
C VAL A 105 18.61 2.74 -7.52
N ARG A 106 18.90 1.59 -6.91
CA ARG A 106 18.34 0.29 -7.31
C ARG A 106 16.93 0.16 -6.76
N THR A 107 15.93 0.13 -7.63
CA THR A 107 14.52 -0.05 -7.25
C THR A 107 13.95 -1.36 -7.80
N PRO A 108 12.82 -1.87 -7.25
CA PRO A 108 12.09 -2.99 -7.85
C PRO A 108 11.64 -2.74 -9.30
N GLU A 109 11.46 -1.48 -9.69
CA GLU A 109 11.01 -1.07 -11.03
C GLU A 109 12.17 -1.00 -12.05
N GLY A 110 13.41 -1.02 -11.56
CA GLY A 110 14.64 -0.83 -12.34
C GLY A 110 15.62 0.13 -11.66
N PRO A 111 16.89 0.17 -12.11
CA PRO A 111 17.85 1.15 -11.62
C PRO A 111 17.50 2.56 -12.12
N LEU A 112 17.74 3.56 -11.26
CA LEU A 112 17.68 4.98 -11.58
C LEU A 112 19.07 5.58 -11.33
N ASP A 113 19.74 6.02 -12.38
CA ASP A 113 21.05 6.67 -12.29
C ASP A 113 20.89 8.18 -12.15
N ILE A 114 21.62 8.76 -11.20
CA ILE A 114 21.55 10.16 -10.79
C ILE A 114 22.98 10.71 -10.73
N GLY A 115 23.27 11.73 -11.54
CA GLY A 115 24.42 12.59 -11.33
C GLY A 115 24.06 13.69 -10.34
N LEU A 116 24.72 13.71 -9.18
CA LEU A 116 24.46 14.69 -8.12
C LEU A 116 25.64 15.66 -7.98
N ASP A 117 25.43 16.91 -8.34
CA ASP A 117 26.43 17.97 -8.18
C ASP A 117 26.47 18.45 -6.72
N ASN A 118 27.67 18.41 -6.13
CA ASN A 118 27.95 18.89 -4.78
C ASN A 118 28.91 20.07 -4.85
N THR A 119 28.51 21.22 -4.33
CA THR A 119 29.35 22.42 -4.30
C THR A 119 30.46 22.29 -3.27
N ILE A 120 31.70 22.54 -3.68
CA ILE A 120 32.86 22.73 -2.82
C ILE A 120 33.04 24.24 -2.62
N PRO A 121 32.74 24.79 -1.43
CA PRO A 121 32.96 26.20 -1.16
C PRO A 121 34.46 26.52 -1.13
N LYS A 122 34.78 27.81 -1.22
CA LYS A 122 36.15 28.32 -1.11
C LYS A 122 36.80 27.86 0.19
N THR A 123 37.73 26.91 0.07
CA THR A 123 38.42 26.26 1.17
C THR A 123 39.88 26.70 1.19
N PRO A 124 40.42 27.19 2.33
CA PRO A 124 41.82 27.58 2.42
C PRO A 124 42.73 26.35 2.37
N LEU A 125 43.80 26.44 1.59
CA LEU A 125 44.87 25.43 1.63
C LEU A 125 45.73 25.64 2.88
N PRO A 126 46.22 24.58 3.53
CA PRO A 126 47.12 24.73 4.67
C PRO A 126 48.47 25.38 4.27
N ASP A 127 49.03 26.19 5.18
CA ASP A 127 50.36 26.79 5.07
C ASP A 127 51.05 26.77 6.46
N PRO A 128 52.10 25.95 6.69
CA PRO A 128 52.74 25.07 5.71
C PRO A 128 51.83 23.89 5.25
N PRO A 129 52.13 23.23 4.11
CA PRO A 129 51.31 22.12 3.60
C PRO A 129 51.15 20.97 4.62
N ALA A 130 49.91 20.51 4.81
CA ALA A 130 49.50 19.44 5.71
C ALA A 130 48.26 18.71 5.15
N ASP A 131 47.88 17.60 5.76
CA ASP A 131 46.59 16.95 5.48
C ASP A 131 45.46 17.90 5.89
N PHE A 132 44.39 17.96 5.10
CA PHE A 132 43.24 18.83 5.38
C PHE A 132 41.93 18.22 4.87
N GLU A 133 40.81 18.77 5.32
CA GLU A 133 39.48 18.31 4.92
C GLU A 133 38.80 19.32 4.01
N VAL A 134 38.11 18.80 3.00
CA VAL A 134 37.28 19.56 2.06
C VAL A 134 35.85 19.07 2.19
N THR A 135 34.91 19.97 2.45
CA THR A 135 33.49 19.64 2.51
C THR A 135 32.83 19.98 1.18
N ALA A 136 32.03 19.06 0.63
CA ALA A 136 31.11 19.35 -0.47
C ALA A 136 29.66 19.13 -0.03
N THR A 137 28.74 19.92 -0.60
CA THR A 137 27.32 19.82 -0.24
C THR A 137 26.45 19.88 -1.48
N GLY A 138 25.51 18.94 -1.62
CA GLY A 138 24.56 18.86 -2.72
C GLY A 138 23.13 18.66 -2.25
N GLN A 139 22.17 18.82 -3.17
CA GLN A 139 20.76 18.54 -2.91
C GLN A 139 20.25 17.46 -3.85
N ALA A 140 19.87 16.32 -3.28
CA ALA A 140 19.25 15.24 -4.02
C ALA A 140 17.79 15.61 -4.37
N PRO A 141 17.27 15.12 -5.51
CA PRO A 141 15.90 15.40 -5.93
C PRO A 141 14.88 14.71 -5.01
N THR A 142 13.61 15.12 -5.12
CA THR A 142 12.50 14.40 -4.50
C THR A 142 12.35 13.03 -5.16
N LEU A 143 12.23 11.98 -4.35
CA LEU A 143 12.04 10.61 -4.81
C LEU A 143 10.64 10.10 -4.48
N THR A 144 10.09 9.21 -5.31
CA THR A 144 8.81 8.54 -5.08
C THR A 144 8.85 7.16 -5.73
N PHE A 145 8.39 6.15 -5.01
CA PHE A 145 8.39 4.76 -5.47
C PHE A 145 6.96 4.26 -5.67
N ARG A 146 6.73 3.47 -6.72
CA ARG A 146 5.39 2.97 -7.12
C ARG A 146 5.19 1.50 -6.81
N GLN A 147 6.28 0.77 -6.52
CA GLN A 147 6.24 -0.64 -6.14
C GLN A 147 6.85 -0.88 -4.75
N PRO A 148 6.27 -1.79 -3.95
CA PRO A 148 6.88 -2.19 -2.70
C PRO A 148 8.17 -2.99 -2.94
N GLY A 149 9.10 -2.90 -2.01
CA GLY A 149 10.36 -3.63 -2.06
C GLY A 149 11.54 -2.87 -1.47
N SER A 150 12.73 -3.47 -1.55
CA SER A 150 13.97 -2.86 -1.09
C SER A 150 14.53 -1.93 -2.16
N VAL A 151 14.79 -0.69 -1.77
CA VAL A 151 15.52 0.31 -2.56
C VAL A 151 16.90 0.50 -1.96
N LYS A 152 17.95 0.41 -2.78
CA LYS A 152 19.35 0.66 -2.35
C LYS A 152 19.91 1.87 -3.06
N ILE A 153 20.59 2.74 -2.33
CA ILE A 153 21.26 3.92 -2.87
C ILE A 153 22.75 3.63 -2.87
N ASP A 154 23.33 3.42 -4.05
CA ASP A 154 24.75 3.14 -4.23
C ASP A 154 25.48 4.37 -4.78
N VAL A 155 26.67 4.68 -4.24
CA VAL A 155 27.56 5.72 -4.75
C VAL A 155 28.74 5.06 -5.46
N ASN A 156 28.91 5.33 -6.76
CA ASN A 156 29.77 4.54 -7.65
C ASN A 156 31.11 5.20 -7.97
N SER A 157 31.10 6.48 -8.36
CA SER A 157 32.28 7.23 -8.77
C SER A 157 32.07 8.72 -8.53
N LEU A 158 33.17 9.49 -8.58
CA LEU A 158 33.13 10.94 -8.47
C LEU A 158 33.86 11.56 -9.66
N LEU A 159 33.32 12.66 -10.18
CA LEU A 159 34.01 13.58 -11.08
C LEU A 159 34.19 14.90 -10.33
N LEU A 160 35.43 15.33 -10.13
CA LEU A 160 35.72 16.58 -9.45
C LEU A 160 36.16 17.62 -10.47
N THR A 161 35.48 18.76 -10.51
CA THR A 161 35.85 19.94 -11.30
C THR A 161 36.27 21.04 -10.34
N MET A 162 37.57 21.34 -10.28
CA MET A 162 38.17 22.13 -9.20
C MET A 162 39.01 23.29 -9.74
N THR A 163 38.99 24.41 -9.04
CA THR A 163 39.73 25.64 -9.38
C THR A 163 40.59 26.08 -8.20
N PRO A 164 41.92 25.90 -8.26
CA PRO A 164 42.84 26.53 -7.33
C PRO A 164 42.99 28.02 -7.65
N ARG A 165 42.91 28.85 -6.61
CA ARG A 165 43.08 30.31 -6.69
C ARG A 165 44.22 30.77 -5.81
N ASP A 166 44.92 31.82 -6.23
CA ASP A 166 45.98 32.46 -5.48
C ASP A 166 45.46 33.31 -4.31
N ALA A 167 46.37 33.96 -3.58
CA ALA A 167 46.02 34.81 -2.44
C ALA A 167 45.18 36.05 -2.82
N ALA A 168 45.27 36.52 -4.07
CA ALA A 168 44.46 37.61 -4.60
C ALA A 168 43.08 37.14 -5.10
N GLY A 169 42.85 35.82 -5.16
CA GLY A 169 41.63 35.21 -5.70
C GLY A 169 41.64 35.02 -7.22
N ALA A 170 42.76 35.31 -7.89
CA ALA A 170 42.93 35.01 -9.30
C ALA A 170 43.16 33.51 -9.52
N ARG A 171 42.88 33.03 -10.73
CA ARG A 171 43.18 31.63 -11.09
C ARG A 171 44.68 31.41 -11.10
N THR A 172 45.10 30.27 -10.59
CA THR A 172 46.50 29.84 -10.68
C THR A 172 46.87 29.41 -12.10
N GLY A 173 48.15 29.15 -12.37
CA GLY A 173 48.60 28.63 -13.66
C GLY A 173 48.07 27.24 -14.03
N LEU A 174 47.47 26.51 -13.07
CA LEU A 174 46.81 25.23 -13.29
C LEU A 174 45.37 25.39 -13.86
N ASP A 175 44.78 26.58 -13.73
CA ASP A 175 43.37 26.87 -14.07
C ASP A 175 42.40 25.84 -13.43
N THR A 176 41.14 25.82 -13.88
CA THR A 176 40.18 24.77 -13.56
C THR A 176 40.62 23.46 -14.20
N PHE A 177 40.62 22.40 -13.41
CA PHE A 177 40.92 21.04 -13.86
C PHE A 177 39.80 20.08 -13.47
N GLU A 178 39.74 18.96 -14.18
CA GLU A 178 38.84 17.86 -13.88
C GLU A 178 39.65 16.62 -13.49
N THR A 179 39.14 15.85 -12.54
CA THR A 179 39.71 14.57 -12.13
C THR A 179 38.61 13.55 -11.92
N GLU A 180 38.82 12.37 -12.51
CA GLU A 180 37.96 11.22 -12.30
C GLU A 180 38.48 10.40 -11.12
N CYS A 181 37.56 10.04 -10.22
CA CYS A 181 37.84 9.25 -9.04
C CYS A 181 37.06 7.93 -9.10
N THR A 182 37.78 6.82 -9.03
CA THR A 182 37.21 5.47 -9.05
C THR A 182 37.39 4.79 -7.69
N LEU A 183 36.46 3.92 -7.30
CA LEU A 183 36.53 3.21 -6.02
C LEU A 183 37.76 2.30 -5.96
N ASP A 184 38.54 2.43 -4.88
CA ASP A 184 39.69 1.56 -4.62
C ASP A 184 39.71 1.12 -3.13
N PRO A 185 39.49 -0.16 -2.84
CA PRO A 185 39.24 -1.25 -3.78
C PRO A 185 37.85 -1.17 -4.43
N ALA A 186 37.71 -1.71 -5.64
CA ALA A 186 36.50 -1.59 -6.46
C ALA A 186 35.25 -2.30 -5.88
N ASP A 187 35.45 -3.24 -4.95
CA ASP A 187 34.43 -4.07 -4.30
C ASP A 187 34.04 -3.60 -2.88
N GLN A 188 34.57 -2.45 -2.43
CA GLN A 188 34.16 -1.84 -1.16
C GLN A 188 32.65 -1.56 -1.11
N ASN A 189 32.13 -1.32 0.10
CA ASN A 189 30.71 -0.99 0.27
C ASN A 189 30.32 0.26 -0.54
N LYS A 190 29.33 0.13 -1.41
CA LYS A 190 28.79 1.22 -2.23
C LYS A 190 27.48 1.77 -1.68
N THR A 191 26.81 0.99 -0.84
CA THR A 191 25.45 1.30 -0.40
C THR A 191 25.49 2.30 0.75
N LEU A 192 25.02 3.51 0.48
CA LEU A 192 24.83 4.58 1.47
C LEU A 192 23.69 4.23 2.41
N HIS A 193 22.58 3.77 1.86
CA HIS A 193 21.39 3.43 2.62
C HIS A 193 20.50 2.44 1.89
N THR A 194 19.73 1.68 2.66
CA THR A 194 18.65 0.83 2.16
C THR A 194 17.33 1.33 2.72
N ILE A 195 16.40 1.66 1.82
CA ILE A 195 15.05 2.08 2.15
C ILE A 195 14.10 0.91 1.88
N GLN A 196 13.26 0.58 2.85
CA GLN A 196 12.18 -0.38 2.63
C GLN A 196 10.90 0.34 2.19
N VAL A 197 10.47 0.10 0.96
CA VAL A 197 9.18 0.58 0.44
C VAL A 197 8.10 -0.41 0.85
N GLU A 198 7.30 -0.03 1.84
CA GLU A 198 6.14 -0.79 2.29
C GLU A 198 4.97 -0.52 1.34
N PRO A 199 4.06 -1.50 1.11
CA PRO A 199 2.84 -1.25 0.37
C PRO A 199 2.13 -0.01 0.89
N GLY A 200 1.60 0.80 -0.04
CA GLY A 200 0.64 1.83 0.31
C GLY A 200 -0.51 1.19 1.07
N SER A 201 -0.88 1.78 2.19
CA SER A 201 -2.14 1.46 2.85
C SER A 201 -3.10 2.59 2.50
N ALA A 202 -3.74 2.56 1.33
CA ALA A 202 -5.08 3.10 1.32
C ALA A 202 -5.85 2.34 2.41
N GLU A 203 -6.29 3.02 3.47
CA GLU A 203 -7.13 2.37 4.47
C GLU A 203 -8.30 1.71 3.74
N PRO A 204 -8.68 0.47 4.11
CA PRO A 204 -9.82 -0.19 3.49
C PRO A 204 -11.03 0.74 3.52
N VAL A 205 -11.54 1.08 2.33
CA VAL A 205 -12.65 2.01 2.17
C VAL A 205 -13.93 1.27 2.52
N PRO A 206 -14.73 1.76 3.49
CA PRO A 206 -16.02 1.17 3.79
C PRO A 206 -17.00 1.46 2.65
N LEU A 207 -17.62 0.42 2.09
CA LEU A 207 -18.67 0.56 1.08
C LEU A 207 -19.87 -0.30 1.48
N SER A 208 -21.07 0.27 1.42
CA SER A 208 -22.31 -0.45 1.74
C SER A 208 -23.13 -0.64 0.49
N PHE A 209 -23.71 -1.84 0.32
CA PHE A 209 -24.58 -2.15 -0.81
C PHE A 209 -25.89 -2.75 -0.33
N GLY A 210 -26.98 -2.40 -1.02
CA GLY A 210 -28.23 -3.13 -0.96
C GLY A 210 -28.23 -4.31 -1.90
N ILE A 211 -28.80 -5.42 -1.46
CA ILE A 211 -28.95 -6.64 -2.25
C ILE A 211 -30.40 -6.79 -2.65
N LYS A 212 -30.62 -7.07 -3.94
CA LYS A 212 -31.90 -7.54 -4.47
C LYS A 212 -31.64 -8.62 -5.50
N GLY A 213 -32.26 -9.79 -5.35
CA GLY A 213 -31.98 -10.91 -6.24
C GLY A 213 -32.94 -12.07 -6.08
N SER A 214 -32.52 -13.22 -6.57
CA SER A 214 -33.26 -14.47 -6.50
C SER A 214 -32.28 -15.65 -6.46
N SER A 215 -32.66 -16.70 -5.73
CA SER A 215 -32.03 -18.01 -5.84
C SER A 215 -33.01 -19.00 -6.44
N PHE A 216 -32.52 -19.82 -7.37
CA PHE A 216 -33.25 -20.97 -7.90
C PHE A 216 -32.72 -22.27 -7.28
N ILE A 217 -33.64 -23.06 -6.72
CA ILE A 217 -33.39 -24.37 -6.14
C ILE A 217 -33.79 -25.42 -7.16
N LYS A 218 -32.79 -26.13 -7.70
CA LYS A 218 -32.99 -27.08 -8.79
C LYS A 218 -33.83 -28.29 -8.36
N ALA A 219 -33.51 -28.87 -7.21
CA ALA A 219 -34.20 -30.06 -6.70
C ALA A 219 -35.70 -29.80 -6.45
N GLY A 220 -36.03 -28.60 -6.00
CA GLY A 220 -37.40 -28.18 -5.72
C GLY A 220 -38.06 -27.43 -6.88
N ASN A 221 -37.40 -27.32 -8.05
CA ASN A 221 -37.85 -26.56 -9.22
C ASN A 221 -38.57 -25.25 -8.85
N GLY A 222 -37.88 -24.39 -8.10
CA GLY A 222 -38.49 -23.24 -7.48
C GLY A 222 -37.50 -22.17 -7.10
N SER A 223 -38.00 -21.03 -6.64
CA SER A 223 -37.16 -19.87 -6.35
C SER A 223 -37.52 -19.18 -5.04
N ALA A 224 -36.53 -18.50 -4.47
CA ALA A 224 -36.66 -17.65 -3.31
C ALA A 224 -36.09 -16.26 -3.63
N PRO A 225 -36.86 -15.17 -3.42
CA PRO A 225 -36.31 -13.83 -3.56
C PRO A 225 -35.26 -13.58 -2.47
N LEU A 226 -34.21 -12.83 -2.81
CA LEU A 226 -33.15 -12.45 -1.88
C LEU A 226 -33.17 -10.93 -1.70
N LEU A 227 -33.19 -10.50 -0.45
CA LEU A 227 -33.07 -9.11 -0.04
C LEU A 227 -32.06 -9.01 1.11
N GLY A 228 -31.46 -7.84 1.26
CA GLY A 228 -30.58 -7.56 2.38
C GLY A 228 -29.59 -6.45 2.10
N GLY A 229 -28.41 -6.59 2.70
CA GLY A 229 -27.28 -5.69 2.49
C GLY A 229 -25.95 -6.36 2.74
N ILE A 230 -24.88 -5.69 2.31
CA ILE A 230 -23.51 -6.12 2.53
C ILE A 230 -22.64 -4.89 2.77
N ASP A 231 -21.92 -4.90 3.88
CA ASP A 231 -20.99 -3.84 4.27
C ASP A 231 -19.56 -4.34 4.05
N THR A 232 -18.84 -3.71 3.14
CA THR A 232 -17.50 -4.14 2.70
C THR A 232 -16.43 -3.21 3.22
N ARG A 233 -15.22 -3.76 3.37
CA ARG A 233 -13.97 -3.01 3.52
C ARG A 233 -13.10 -3.31 2.31
N TYR A 234 -13.04 -2.37 1.37
CA TYR A 234 -12.36 -2.53 0.09
C TYR A 234 -10.96 -1.91 0.12
N ASP A 235 -9.94 -2.71 -0.17
CA ASP A 235 -8.55 -2.27 -0.34
C ASP A 235 -8.31 -1.99 -1.83
N PRO A 236 -8.25 -0.71 -2.26
CA PRO A 236 -8.11 -0.35 -3.67
C PRO A 236 -6.72 -0.67 -4.24
N ASP A 237 -5.72 -0.80 -3.38
CA ASP A 237 -4.34 -1.09 -3.80
C ASP A 237 -4.17 -2.60 -4.06
N LYS A 238 -4.81 -3.43 -3.23
CA LYS A 238 -4.78 -4.90 -3.40
C LYS A 238 -5.88 -5.43 -4.30
N GLY A 239 -6.94 -4.66 -4.54
CA GLY A 239 -8.13 -5.13 -5.24
C GLY A 239 -8.85 -6.26 -4.48
N THR A 240 -8.80 -6.23 -3.14
CA THR A 240 -9.42 -7.24 -2.26
C THR A 240 -10.43 -6.61 -1.33
N PHE A 241 -11.43 -7.37 -0.91
CA PHE A 241 -12.36 -6.94 0.14
C PHE A 241 -12.73 -8.09 1.06
N ASP A 242 -13.09 -7.71 2.28
CA ASP A 242 -13.89 -8.54 3.17
C ASP A 242 -15.21 -7.82 3.46
N ALA A 243 -16.26 -8.55 3.82
CA ALA A 243 -17.57 -7.98 4.00
C ALA A 243 -18.44 -8.72 5.01
N ASP A 244 -19.26 -7.95 5.71
CA ASP A 244 -20.32 -8.41 6.59
C ASP A 244 -21.61 -8.47 5.76
N LEU A 245 -22.00 -9.66 5.29
CA LEU A 245 -23.23 -9.88 4.55
C LEU A 245 -24.40 -9.99 5.53
N ARG A 246 -25.60 -9.55 5.16
CA ARG A 246 -26.85 -9.81 5.89
C ARG A 246 -27.97 -10.00 4.90
N LEU A 247 -28.47 -11.23 4.80
CA LEU A 247 -29.65 -11.55 4.02
C LEU A 247 -30.88 -11.58 4.93
N ASP A 248 -31.95 -10.96 4.48
CA ASP A 248 -33.22 -10.95 5.19
C ASP A 248 -33.88 -12.33 5.10
N PRO A 249 -34.63 -12.77 6.12
CA PRO A 249 -35.49 -13.95 6.01
C PRO A 249 -36.44 -13.81 4.81
N THR A 250 -36.67 -14.92 4.12
CA THR A 250 -37.43 -14.94 2.86
C THR A 250 -38.31 -16.18 2.77
N THR A 251 -39.27 -16.19 1.85
CA THR A 251 -40.11 -17.36 1.57
C THR A 251 -39.88 -17.82 0.13
N GLY A 252 -39.38 -19.04 -0.01
CA GLY A 252 -39.23 -19.73 -1.30
C GLY A 252 -40.52 -20.43 -1.71
N ARG A 253 -40.76 -20.49 -3.02
CA ARG A 253 -41.83 -21.28 -3.63
C ARG A 253 -41.22 -22.42 -4.42
N LEU A 254 -41.56 -23.65 -4.04
CA LEU A 254 -41.00 -24.89 -4.57
C LEU A 254 -42.13 -25.79 -5.09
N THR A 255 -41.76 -26.79 -5.88
CA THR A 255 -42.63 -27.83 -6.41
C THR A 255 -42.10 -29.20 -5.98
N LEU A 256 -42.77 -29.84 -5.03
CA LEU A 256 -42.45 -31.19 -4.57
C LEU A 256 -42.96 -32.22 -5.58
N PHE A 257 -42.18 -33.27 -5.83
CA PHE A 257 -42.52 -34.36 -6.76
C PHE A 257 -42.92 -33.93 -8.18
N GLY A 258 -42.59 -32.69 -8.58
CA GLY A 258 -42.92 -32.13 -9.89
C GLY A 258 -44.36 -31.61 -10.06
N PHE A 259 -45.23 -31.74 -9.06
CA PHE A 259 -46.62 -31.26 -9.18
C PHE A 259 -47.20 -30.62 -7.91
N LEU A 260 -46.58 -30.81 -6.75
CA LEU A 260 -47.15 -30.40 -5.46
C LEU A 260 -46.56 -29.06 -5.00
N PRO A 261 -47.33 -27.95 -4.96
CA PRO A 261 -46.80 -26.67 -4.53
C PRO A 261 -46.42 -26.67 -3.05
N ALA A 262 -45.23 -26.14 -2.75
CA ALA A 262 -44.72 -25.95 -1.40
C ALA A 262 -44.15 -24.55 -1.19
N THR A 263 -44.21 -24.09 0.05
CA THR A 263 -43.53 -22.88 0.51
C THR A 263 -42.53 -23.23 1.59
N ALA A 264 -41.38 -22.59 1.58
CA ALA A 264 -40.35 -22.74 2.59
C ALA A 264 -39.94 -21.38 3.13
N ASP A 265 -40.08 -21.17 4.42
CA ASP A 265 -39.56 -19.99 5.12
C ASP A 265 -38.09 -20.23 5.44
N ILE A 266 -37.24 -19.32 4.97
CA ILE A 266 -35.80 -19.46 4.90
C ILE A 266 -35.16 -18.35 5.73
N ALA A 267 -34.21 -18.74 6.58
CA ALA A 267 -33.33 -17.82 7.28
C ALA A 267 -31.86 -18.18 7.03
N PHE A 268 -30.98 -17.20 7.16
CA PHE A 268 -29.55 -17.33 6.87
C PHE A 268 -28.72 -17.04 8.11
N GLU A 269 -27.65 -17.80 8.30
CA GLU A 269 -26.67 -17.58 9.38
C GLU A 269 -25.26 -17.68 8.79
N GLN A 270 -24.53 -16.58 8.75
CA GLN A 270 -23.14 -16.58 8.27
C GLN A 270 -22.19 -17.18 9.29
N THR A 271 -21.22 -17.94 8.77
CA THR A 271 -20.18 -18.57 9.57
C THR A 271 -18.88 -17.79 9.56
N ALA A 272 -18.66 -16.98 8.51
CA ALA A 272 -17.53 -16.09 8.35
C ALA A 272 -17.91 -14.89 7.48
N ARG A 273 -17.03 -13.90 7.45
CA ARG A 273 -17.13 -12.77 6.53
C ARG A 273 -17.00 -13.24 5.09
N THR A 274 -17.77 -12.62 4.21
CA THR A 274 -17.60 -12.76 2.77
C THR A 274 -16.23 -12.19 2.40
N THR A 275 -15.50 -12.88 1.51
CA THR A 275 -14.21 -12.40 0.99
C THR A 275 -14.26 -12.32 -0.53
N GLY A 276 -13.47 -11.44 -1.13
CA GLY A 276 -13.44 -11.35 -2.57
C GLY A 276 -12.38 -10.45 -3.16
N THR A 277 -12.40 -10.38 -4.49
CA THR A 277 -11.49 -9.56 -5.29
C THR A 277 -12.27 -8.70 -6.27
N LEU A 278 -11.78 -7.50 -6.52
CA LEU A 278 -12.21 -6.61 -7.58
C LEU A 278 -10.97 -6.07 -8.29
N ASP A 279 -10.78 -6.46 -9.55
CA ASP A 279 -9.65 -5.98 -10.33
C ASP A 279 -9.94 -4.65 -11.05
N THR A 280 -8.91 -4.09 -11.69
CA THR A 280 -9.00 -2.81 -12.40
C THR A 280 -9.93 -2.83 -13.62
N ALA A 281 -10.23 -4.02 -14.18
CA ALA A 281 -11.23 -4.21 -15.23
C ALA A 281 -12.66 -4.25 -14.67
N GLY A 282 -12.82 -4.26 -13.35
CA GLY A 282 -14.09 -4.37 -12.64
C GLY A 282 -14.64 -5.79 -12.59
N ARG A 283 -13.80 -6.81 -12.75
CA ARG A 283 -14.21 -8.21 -12.58
C ARG A 283 -14.24 -8.54 -11.09
N LEU A 284 -15.44 -8.75 -10.57
CA LEU A 284 -15.67 -9.10 -9.17
C LEU A 284 -15.74 -10.62 -8.99
N LYS A 285 -15.12 -11.12 -7.93
CA LYS A 285 -15.34 -12.48 -7.39
C LYS A 285 -15.61 -12.37 -5.89
N ALA A 286 -16.61 -13.08 -5.40
CA ALA A 286 -16.94 -13.13 -3.98
C ALA A 286 -17.19 -14.58 -3.55
N HIS A 287 -16.77 -14.90 -2.34
CA HIS A 287 -16.96 -16.18 -1.69
C HIS A 287 -17.64 -15.96 -0.33
N SER A 288 -18.73 -16.67 -0.07
CA SER A 288 -19.48 -16.61 1.19
C SER A 288 -19.81 -18.00 1.71
N GLU A 289 -19.79 -18.16 3.03
CA GLU A 289 -20.25 -19.37 3.70
C GLU A 289 -21.38 -19.05 4.68
N MET A 290 -22.47 -19.81 4.60
CA MET A 290 -23.61 -19.64 5.50
C MET A 290 -24.41 -20.92 5.71
N TYR A 291 -24.96 -21.09 6.90
CA TYR A 291 -26.04 -22.04 7.13
C TYR A 291 -27.33 -21.51 6.54
N VAL A 292 -28.06 -22.40 5.86
CA VAL A 292 -29.44 -22.14 5.43
C VAL A 292 -30.36 -22.87 6.40
N LYS A 293 -31.33 -22.16 6.96
CA LYS A 293 -32.32 -22.69 7.89
C LYS A 293 -33.69 -22.68 7.24
N LEU A 294 -34.48 -23.74 7.44
CA LEU A 294 -35.89 -23.73 7.08
C LEU A 294 -36.73 -23.61 8.34
N THR A 295 -37.20 -22.40 8.64
CA THR A 295 -38.00 -22.14 9.84
C THR A 295 -39.41 -22.70 9.73
N GLY A 296 -39.89 -22.93 8.51
CA GLY A 296 -41.16 -23.59 8.23
C GLY A 296 -41.21 -24.10 6.80
N VAL A 297 -41.88 -25.23 6.60
CA VAL A 297 -42.14 -25.79 5.28
C VAL A 297 -43.61 -26.22 5.23
N SER A 298 -44.34 -25.78 4.20
CA SER A 298 -45.78 -26.05 4.08
C SER A 298 -46.17 -26.48 2.67
N THR A 299 -47.20 -27.31 2.56
CA THR A 299 -47.88 -27.67 1.30
C THR A 299 -49.37 -27.46 1.45
N PHE A 300 -50.02 -26.82 0.47
CA PHE A 300 -51.45 -26.43 0.57
C PHE A 300 -51.81 -25.70 1.88
N GLY A 301 -50.87 -24.94 2.46
CA GLY A 301 -51.04 -24.24 3.74
C GLY A 301 -50.90 -25.10 4.99
N LEU A 302 -50.63 -26.41 4.86
CA LEU A 302 -50.40 -27.32 5.97
C LEU A 302 -48.90 -27.47 6.24
N PRO A 303 -48.44 -27.28 7.50
CA PRO A 303 -47.02 -27.44 7.84
C PRO A 303 -46.61 -28.91 7.73
N ILE A 304 -45.53 -29.16 6.99
CA ILE A 304 -44.95 -30.50 6.78
C ILE A 304 -43.59 -30.66 7.45
N GLY A 305 -42.98 -29.57 7.93
CA GLY A 305 -41.73 -29.62 8.67
C GLY A 305 -41.06 -28.25 8.77
N GLY A 306 -39.75 -28.28 9.00
CA GLY A 306 -38.97 -27.10 9.38
C GLY A 306 -38.89 -26.95 10.90
N GLY A 307 -38.51 -25.76 11.36
CA GLY A 307 -38.45 -25.40 12.77
C GLY A 307 -37.15 -24.70 13.14
N PRO A 308 -36.96 -24.36 14.43
CA PRO A 308 -35.83 -23.54 14.88
C PRO A 308 -34.46 -24.21 14.70
N HIS A 309 -34.44 -25.54 14.61
CA HIS A 309 -33.20 -26.33 14.47
C HIS A 309 -32.98 -26.86 13.05
N CYS A 310 -33.98 -26.75 12.17
CA CYS A 310 -33.88 -27.24 10.80
C CYS A 310 -32.87 -26.41 10.01
N ARG A 311 -31.70 -27.00 9.74
CA ARG A 311 -30.59 -26.30 9.07
C ARG A 311 -29.71 -27.23 8.24
N THR A 312 -28.90 -26.65 7.37
CA THR A 312 -27.89 -27.42 6.62
C THR A 312 -26.88 -28.08 7.57
N VAL A 313 -26.45 -29.31 7.24
CA VAL A 313 -25.49 -30.07 8.06
C VAL A 313 -24.13 -29.39 8.15
N GLN A 314 -23.76 -28.64 7.11
CA GLN A 314 -22.57 -27.80 7.00
C GLN A 314 -22.92 -26.47 6.30
N PRO A 315 -22.06 -25.45 6.39
CA PRO A 315 -22.26 -24.20 5.66
C PRO A 315 -22.30 -24.45 4.15
N ALA A 316 -23.21 -23.77 3.45
CA ALA A 316 -23.22 -23.73 2.00
C ALA A 316 -22.18 -22.71 1.52
N ALA A 317 -21.22 -23.17 0.71
CA ALA A 317 -20.30 -22.30 0.01
C ALA A 317 -20.98 -21.71 -1.24
N VAL A 318 -20.94 -20.39 -1.36
CA VAL A 318 -21.54 -19.65 -2.47
C VAL A 318 -20.48 -18.76 -3.11
N ASP A 319 -20.12 -19.09 -4.34
CA ASP A 319 -19.22 -18.29 -5.17
C ASP A 319 -20.01 -17.48 -6.18
N LEU A 320 -19.78 -16.16 -6.20
CA LEU A 320 -20.41 -15.23 -7.12
C LEU A 320 -19.36 -14.52 -7.95
N VAL A 321 -19.69 -14.30 -9.22
CA VAL A 321 -18.88 -13.53 -10.16
C VAL A 321 -19.68 -12.36 -10.72
N GLY A 322 -19.02 -11.24 -10.98
CA GLY A 322 -19.62 -10.09 -11.63
C GLY A 322 -20.04 -10.38 -13.06
N GLU A 323 -21.28 -10.03 -13.41
CA GLU A 323 -21.76 -10.02 -14.78
C GLU A 323 -21.47 -8.63 -15.38
N GLY A 324 -20.40 -8.55 -16.17
CA GLY A 324 -19.89 -7.29 -16.70
C GLY A 324 -18.99 -6.55 -15.70
N ARG A 325 -18.95 -5.23 -15.82
CA ARG A 325 -18.07 -4.37 -15.00
C ARG A 325 -18.77 -3.95 -13.71
N PHE A 326 -18.24 -4.36 -12.57
CA PHE A 326 -18.68 -3.89 -11.26
C PHE A 326 -18.08 -2.50 -10.96
N GLU A 327 -18.90 -1.58 -10.47
CA GLU A 327 -18.50 -0.20 -10.16
C GLU A 327 -18.60 0.05 -8.64
N PRO A 328 -17.51 0.32 -7.90
CA PRO A 328 -17.53 0.42 -6.43
C PRO A 328 -18.57 1.39 -5.83
N TYR A 329 -18.83 2.51 -6.50
CA TYR A 329 -19.73 3.57 -6.02
C TYR A 329 -21.12 3.56 -6.69
N LYS A 330 -21.46 2.46 -7.36
CA LYS A 330 -22.76 2.29 -8.04
C LYS A 330 -23.31 0.88 -7.83
N GLY A 331 -22.46 -0.13 -7.88
CA GLY A 331 -22.78 -1.54 -7.74
C GLY A 331 -22.67 -2.30 -9.05
N GLY A 332 -23.39 -3.41 -9.15
CA GLY A 332 -23.35 -4.29 -10.33
C GLY A 332 -24.10 -5.60 -10.07
N ARG A 333 -24.27 -6.38 -11.14
CA ARG A 333 -24.96 -7.67 -11.09
C ARG A 333 -23.95 -8.79 -10.85
N LEU A 334 -24.31 -9.72 -9.98
CA LEU A 334 -23.53 -10.91 -9.65
C LEU A 334 -24.33 -12.16 -9.95
N LYS A 335 -23.65 -13.20 -10.44
CA LYS A 335 -24.22 -14.51 -10.71
C LYS A 335 -23.32 -15.61 -10.20
N GLY A 336 -23.92 -16.74 -9.83
CA GLY A 336 -23.16 -17.91 -9.44
C GLY A 336 -24.01 -19.17 -9.35
N THR A 337 -23.33 -20.26 -9.07
CA THR A 337 -23.94 -21.56 -8.79
C THR A 337 -23.45 -22.06 -7.45
N TYR A 338 -24.26 -22.87 -6.79
CA TYR A 338 -23.88 -23.47 -5.52
C TYR A 338 -24.52 -24.84 -5.33
N THR A 339 -23.97 -25.58 -4.38
CA THR A 339 -24.55 -26.83 -3.88
C THR A 339 -25.16 -26.56 -2.52
N LEU A 340 -26.46 -26.80 -2.38
CA LEU A 340 -27.09 -26.73 -1.06
C LEU A 340 -26.80 -28.03 -0.32
N PRO A 341 -26.11 -28.01 0.85
CA PRO A 341 -25.88 -29.23 1.61
C PRO A 341 -27.19 -29.84 2.12
N GLY A 342 -27.13 -31.11 2.52
CA GLY A 342 -28.26 -31.78 3.16
C GLY A 342 -28.75 -31.03 4.40
N LEU A 343 -30.03 -31.18 4.70
CA LEU A 343 -30.66 -30.62 5.90
C LEU A 343 -30.75 -31.65 7.01
N LYS A 344 -30.74 -31.17 8.25
CA LYS A 344 -31.00 -31.96 9.45
C LYS A 344 -31.96 -31.24 10.37
N ASP A 345 -32.57 -32.01 11.29
CA ASP A 345 -33.43 -31.51 12.35
C ASP A 345 -34.70 -30.80 11.83
N CYS A 346 -35.23 -31.23 10.68
CA CYS A 346 -36.39 -30.65 10.00
C CYS A 346 -37.74 -31.29 10.33
N GLY A 347 -37.80 -32.07 11.43
CA GLY A 347 -38.99 -32.80 11.87
C GLY A 347 -39.10 -34.20 11.27
N GLY A 348 -40.29 -34.80 11.37
CA GLY A 348 -40.53 -36.21 11.00
C GLY A 348 -40.36 -36.55 9.52
N LEU A 349 -40.26 -35.53 8.65
CA LEU A 349 -40.04 -35.67 7.22
C LEU A 349 -38.66 -35.14 6.78
N ASN A 350 -37.67 -35.12 7.68
CA ASN A 350 -36.34 -34.57 7.43
C ASN A 350 -35.74 -35.03 6.10
N ASP A 351 -35.71 -36.34 5.85
CA ASP A 351 -35.04 -36.90 4.67
C ASP A 351 -35.74 -36.51 3.38
N MET A 352 -37.07 -36.46 3.40
CA MET A 352 -37.87 -35.93 2.30
C MET A 352 -37.55 -34.45 2.07
N ILE A 353 -37.53 -33.63 3.13
CA ILE A 353 -37.23 -32.20 3.08
C ILE A 353 -35.84 -31.92 2.52
N SER A 354 -34.84 -32.66 2.99
CA SER A 354 -33.49 -32.58 2.46
C SER A 354 -33.44 -33.00 0.99
N ALA A 355 -34.14 -34.05 0.58
CA ALA A 355 -34.08 -34.58 -0.79
C ALA A 355 -34.60 -33.60 -1.86
N PHE A 356 -35.60 -32.76 -1.54
CA PHE A 356 -36.15 -31.80 -2.51
C PHE A 356 -35.53 -30.40 -2.44
N THR A 357 -34.66 -30.13 -1.47
CA THR A 357 -33.98 -28.83 -1.34
C THR A 357 -32.49 -28.93 -1.61
N ALA A 358 -31.83 -29.95 -1.07
CA ALA A 358 -30.40 -30.14 -1.17
C ALA A 358 -29.97 -30.64 -2.56
N GLY A 359 -28.73 -30.33 -2.92
CA GLY A 359 -28.12 -30.80 -4.15
C GLY A 359 -27.39 -29.72 -4.93
N PRO A 360 -26.65 -30.13 -5.98
CA PRO A 360 -25.88 -29.23 -6.83
C PRO A 360 -26.75 -28.55 -7.89
N GLY A 361 -26.19 -27.52 -8.51
CA GLY A 361 -26.78 -26.86 -9.68
C GLY A 361 -27.87 -25.85 -9.33
N ASN A 362 -27.91 -25.40 -8.06
CA ASN A 362 -28.69 -24.22 -7.70
C ASN A 362 -28.01 -22.99 -8.29
N THR A 363 -28.80 -22.00 -8.66
CA THR A 363 -28.29 -20.74 -9.22
C THR A 363 -28.69 -19.57 -8.33
N MET A 364 -27.88 -18.52 -8.41
CA MET A 364 -28.14 -17.28 -7.69
C MET A 364 -27.82 -16.11 -8.61
N ASP A 365 -28.69 -15.11 -8.57
CA ASP A 365 -28.60 -13.88 -9.35
C ASP A 365 -28.98 -12.72 -8.44
N MET A 366 -28.13 -11.69 -8.37
CA MET A 366 -28.37 -10.54 -7.52
C MET A 366 -27.80 -9.27 -8.11
N ASP A 367 -28.52 -8.18 -7.88
CA ASP A 367 -28.07 -6.82 -8.11
C ASP A 367 -27.62 -6.21 -6.77
N LEU A 368 -26.38 -5.71 -6.76
CA LEU A 368 -25.87 -4.88 -5.68
C LEU A 368 -26.01 -3.42 -6.08
N THR A 369 -26.57 -2.59 -5.20
CA THR A 369 -26.70 -1.15 -5.40
C THR A 369 -26.01 -0.40 -4.29
N TYR A 370 -25.08 0.50 -4.62
CA TYR A 370 -24.34 1.28 -3.63
C TYR A 370 -25.31 2.12 -2.77
N ARG A 371 -25.09 2.10 -1.45
CA ARG A 371 -25.77 2.91 -0.44
C ARG A 371 -24.77 3.90 0.14
N LYS A 372 -25.16 5.16 0.17
CA LYS A 372 -24.36 6.23 0.79
C LYS A 372 -24.42 6.18 2.30
#